data_AF-A0A2V8NA28-F1
#
_entry.id   AF-A0A2V8NA28-F1
#
_cell.length_a   1.000
_cell.length_b   1.000
_cell.length_c   1.000
_cell.angle_alpha   90.00
_cell.angle_beta   90.00
_cell.angle_gamma   90.00
#
_symmetry.space_group_name_H-M   'P 1'
#
loop_
_entity.id
_entity.type
_entity.pdbx_description
1 polymer ?
#
loop_
_entity_poly.entity_id
_entity_poly.type
_entity_poly.pdbx_seq_one_letter_code
_entity_poly.pdbx_strand_id
1 'polypeptide(L)'
;MKTVLGSVIYAFIATCASAWAQTVSVAQISGTAKDASGAVLPGVEIKVTQTDNGVSRTTITDETGSYTLPNLAVGPYRLEASLAGFAT
;
A
#
# COMPACT_ATOMS: atom_id res chain seq x y z
N MET A 1 51.33 -3.41 15.81
CA MET A 1 50.60 -2.99 14.59
C MET A 1 49.67 -4.08 14.01
N LYS A 2 49.86 -5.38 14.32
CA LYS A 2 49.03 -6.49 13.77
C LYS A 2 47.66 -6.66 14.47
N THR A 3 47.52 -6.17 15.71
CA THR A 3 46.29 -6.29 16.52
C THR A 3 45.23 -5.23 16.21
N VAL A 4 45.66 -4.05 15.73
CA VAL A 4 44.76 -2.94 15.40
C VAL A 4 43.97 -3.23 14.11
N LEU A 5 44.60 -3.92 13.15
CA LEU A 5 43.96 -4.29 11.88
C LEU A 5 42.80 -5.29 12.08
N GLY A 6 42.95 -6.24 13.01
CA GLY A 6 41.89 -7.20 13.35
C GLY A 6 40.70 -6.54 14.06
N SER A 7 40.94 -5.52 14.88
CA SER A 7 39.89 -4.79 15.59
C SER A 7 39.04 -3.92 14.66
N VAL A 8 39.65 -3.32 13.63
CA VAL A 8 38.92 -2.53 12.61
C VAL A 8 38.02 -3.41 11.73
N ILE A 9 38.47 -4.60 11.36
CA ILE A 9 37.65 -5.56 10.59
C ILE A 9 36.46 -6.06 11.42
N TYR A 10 36.67 -6.31 12.71
CA TYR A 10 35.60 -6.75 13.61
C TYR A 10 34.53 -5.66 13.81
N ALA A 11 34.94 -4.39 13.90
CA ALA A 11 34.02 -3.26 13.99
C ALA A 11 33.18 -3.08 12.72
N PHE A 12 33.74 -3.32 11.53
CA PHE A 12 33.04 -3.19 10.25
C PHE A 12 32.00 -4.30 10.02
N ILE A 13 32.27 -5.53 10.50
CA ILE A 13 31.31 -6.64 10.45
C ILE A 13 30.17 -6.42 11.45
N ALA A 14 30.44 -5.85 12.62
CA ALA A 14 29.42 -5.55 13.62
C ALA A 14 28.40 -4.51 13.14
N THR A 15 28.79 -3.53 12.32
CA THR A 15 27.86 -2.53 11.76
C THR A 15 26.90 -3.08 10.70
N CYS A 16 27.23 -4.21 10.06
CA CYS A 16 26.35 -4.84 9.07
C CYS A 16 25.14 -5.53 9.71
N ALA A 17 25.28 -5.98 10.97
CA ALA A 17 24.18 -6.57 11.74
C ALA A 17 23.12 -5.54 12.21
N SER A 18 23.39 -4.24 12.03
CA SER A 18 22.45 -3.15 12.34
C SER A 18 21.72 -2.64 11.10
N ALA A 19 21.58 -3.46 10.07
CA ALA A 19 20.57 -3.24 9.05
C ALA A 19 19.19 -3.60 9.65
N TRP A 20 18.66 -2.71 10.49
CA TRP A 20 17.24 -2.75 10.81
C TRP A 20 16.49 -2.66 9.49
N ALA A 21 15.81 -3.74 9.12
CA ALA A 21 14.86 -3.75 8.02
C ALA A 21 13.94 -2.53 8.23
N GLN A 22 14.04 -1.53 7.35
CA GLN A 22 13.20 -0.35 7.40
C GLN A 22 11.80 -0.78 6.97
N THR A 23 11.07 -1.40 7.89
CA THR A 23 9.67 -1.76 7.70
C THR A 23 8.90 -0.46 7.75
N VAL A 24 8.74 0.18 6.59
CA VAL A 24 7.71 1.20 6.41
C VAL A 24 6.39 0.46 6.59
N SER A 25 5.65 0.77 7.66
CA SER A 25 4.30 0.25 7.85
C SER A 25 3.44 0.80 6.72
N VAL A 26 3.28 -0.01 5.68
CA VAL A 26 2.42 0.28 4.53
C VAL A 26 1.12 -0.50 4.69
N ALA A 27 0.01 0.19 4.53
CA ALA A 27 -1.30 -0.41 4.40
C ALA A 27 -1.56 -0.76 2.92
N GLN A 28 -2.40 -1.77 2.71
CA GLN A 28 -2.96 -2.10 1.40
C GLN A 28 -4.46 -2.22 1.56
N ILE A 29 -5.20 -1.63 0.62
CA ILE A 29 -6.64 -1.83 0.51
C ILE A 29 -6.89 -2.65 -0.73
N SER A 30 -7.51 -3.81 -0.58
CA SER A 30 -7.95 -4.65 -1.69
C SER A 30 -9.37 -5.12 -1.44
N GLY A 31 -10.15 -5.22 -2.51
CA GLY A 31 -11.54 -5.64 -2.43
C GLY A 31 -12.10 -6.00 -3.80
N THR A 32 -13.39 -6.29 -3.83
CA THR A 32 -14.11 -6.60 -5.07
C THR A 32 -15.38 -5.78 -5.11
N ALA A 33 -15.59 -5.03 -6.20
CA ALA A 33 -16.83 -4.33 -6.47
C ALA A 33 -17.86 -5.31 -7.06
N LYS A 34 -19.04 -5.36 -6.42
CA LYS A 34 -20.17 -6.18 -6.84
C LYS A 34 -21.45 -5.35 -6.79
N ASP A 35 -22.37 -5.63 -7.70
CA ASP A 35 -23.73 -5.11 -7.70
C ASP A 35 -24.61 -5.79 -6.62
N ALA A 36 -25.77 -5.23 -6.31
CA ALA A 36 -26.79 -5.82 -5.42
C ALA A 36 -27.22 -7.24 -5.85
N SER A 37 -27.14 -7.55 -7.15
CA SER A 37 -27.42 -8.86 -7.71
C SER A 37 -26.27 -9.87 -7.54
N GLY A 38 -25.11 -9.43 -7.04
CA GLY A 38 -23.90 -10.24 -6.88
C GLY A 38 -22.99 -10.30 -8.12
N ALA A 39 -23.35 -9.62 -9.20
CA ALA A 39 -22.53 -9.51 -10.42
C ALA A 39 -21.29 -8.65 -10.15
N VAL A 40 -20.13 -9.03 -10.70
CA VAL A 40 -18.91 -8.23 -10.61
C VAL A 40 -19.01 -7.00 -11.49
N LEU A 41 -18.55 -5.85 -10.99
CA LEU A 41 -18.58 -4.59 -11.72
C LEU A 41 -17.15 -4.16 -12.12
N PRO A 42 -16.77 -4.36 -13.39
CA PRO A 42 -15.52 -3.81 -13.91
C PRO A 42 -15.66 -2.32 -14.23
N GLY A 43 -14.54 -1.59 -14.18
CA GLY A 43 -14.50 -0.17 -14.53
C GLY A 43 -14.97 0.80 -13.43
N VAL A 44 -15.20 0.31 -12.21
CA VAL A 44 -15.56 1.15 -11.06
C VAL A 44 -14.33 1.93 -10.62
N GLU A 45 -14.43 3.24 -10.62
CA GLU A 45 -13.42 4.13 -10.05
C GLU A 45 -13.51 4.08 -8.52
N ILE A 46 -12.48 3.53 -7.88
CA ILE A 46 -12.33 3.49 -6.44
C ILE A 46 -11.36 4.59 -6.04
N LYS A 47 -11.90 5.65 -5.43
CA LYS A 47 -11.14 6.75 -4.85
C LYS A 47 -11.02 6.56 -3.34
N VAL A 48 -9.79 6.60 -2.86
CA VAL A 48 -9.45 6.46 -1.46
C VAL A 48 -8.75 7.72 -1.00
N THR A 49 -9.34 8.47 -0.09
CA THR A 49 -8.80 9.72 0.45
C THR A 49 -8.40 9.52 1.90
N GLN A 50 -7.13 9.77 2.22
CA GLN A 50 -6.67 9.74 3.60
C GLN A 50 -7.18 10.97 4.36
N THR A 51 -7.82 10.76 5.50
CA THR A 51 -8.49 11.85 6.23
C THR A 51 -7.51 12.78 6.95
N ASP A 52 -6.32 12.30 7.37
CA ASP A 52 -5.35 13.14 8.12
C ASP A 52 -4.57 14.11 7.21
N ASN A 53 -4.11 13.63 6.06
CA ASN A 53 -3.17 14.34 5.16
C ASN A 53 -3.85 14.78 3.85
N GLY A 54 -5.09 14.36 3.59
CA GLY A 54 -5.83 14.67 2.36
C GLY A 54 -5.29 13.98 1.11
N VAL A 55 -4.35 13.04 1.24
CA VAL A 55 -3.78 12.31 0.10
C VAL A 55 -4.84 11.37 -0.48
N SER A 56 -5.23 11.61 -1.72
CA SER A 56 -6.14 10.75 -2.45
C SER A 56 -5.41 9.84 -3.43
N ARG A 57 -5.82 8.58 -3.51
CA ARG A 57 -5.45 7.65 -4.57
C ARG A 57 -6.69 7.12 -5.24
N THR A 58 -6.60 6.96 -6.55
CA THR A 58 -7.67 6.41 -7.36
C THR A 58 -7.17 5.16 -8.07
N THR A 59 -8.00 4.13 -8.13
CA THR A 59 -7.77 2.94 -8.94
C THR A 59 -9.07 2.56 -9.64
N ILE A 60 -8.99 1.73 -10.68
CA ILE A 60 -10.15 1.25 -11.42
C ILE A 60 -10.25 -0.26 -11.18
N THR A 61 -11.46 -0.79 -11.00
CA THR A 61 -11.66 -2.24 -10.87
C THR A 61 -11.41 -2.96 -12.19
N ASP A 62 -10.72 -4.11 -12.10
CA ASP A 62 -10.44 -4.99 -13.24
C ASP A 62 -11.71 -5.71 -13.73
N GLU A 63 -11.58 -6.51 -14.80
CA GLU A 63 -12.66 -7.33 -15.40
C GLU A 63 -13.38 -8.25 -14.40
N THR A 64 -12.69 -8.62 -13.32
CA THR A 64 -13.23 -9.45 -12.22
C THR A 64 -13.90 -8.63 -11.10
N GLY A 65 -13.98 -7.31 -11.25
CA GLY A 65 -14.40 -6.35 -10.23
C GLY A 65 -13.38 -6.16 -9.10
N SER A 66 -12.22 -6.81 -9.16
CA SER A 66 -11.18 -6.70 -8.14
C SER A 66 -10.46 -5.35 -8.22
N TYR A 67 -10.02 -4.82 -7.08
CA TYR A 67 -9.15 -3.66 -7.02
C TYR A 67 -8.11 -3.81 -5.92
N THR A 68 -6.94 -3.23 -6.11
CA THR A 68 -5.87 -3.18 -5.10
C THR A 68 -5.17 -1.83 -5.11
N LEU A 69 -5.06 -1.21 -3.94
CA LEU A 69 -4.28 0.00 -3.69
C LEU A 69 -3.17 -0.35 -2.69
N PRO A 70 -1.97 -0.69 -3.17
CA PRO A 70 -0.83 -0.97 -2.31
C PRO A 70 -0.19 0.34 -1.81
N ASN A 71 0.73 0.20 -0.87
CA ASN A 71 1.64 1.27 -0.45
C ASN A 71 0.92 2.52 0.10
N LEU A 72 -0.18 2.32 0.84
CA LEU A 72 -0.89 3.38 1.55
C LEU A 72 -0.19 3.62 2.90
N ALA A 73 -0.22 4.85 3.39
CA ALA A 73 0.21 5.12 4.75
C ALA A 73 -0.76 4.45 5.74
N VAL A 74 -0.32 4.14 6.97
CA VAL A 74 -1.26 3.69 8.00
C VAL A 74 -2.08 4.89 8.48
N GLY A 75 -3.40 4.77 8.47
CA GLY A 75 -4.31 5.82 8.93
C GLY A 75 -5.77 5.58 8.53
N PRO A 76 -6.70 6.47 8.96
CA PRO A 76 -8.08 6.48 8.52
C PRO A 76 -8.20 6.92 7.06
N TYR A 77 -9.00 6.15 6.31
CA TYR A 77 -9.29 6.40 4.90
C TYR A 77 -10.79 6.48 4.65
N ARG A 78 -11.19 7.42 3.81
CA ARG A 78 -12.51 7.48 3.19
C ARG A 78 -12.45 6.82 1.82
N LEU A 79 -13.29 5.82 1.59
CA LEU A 79 -13.40 5.13 0.31
C LEU A 79 -14.68 5.57 -0.40
N GLU A 80 -14.55 5.94 -1.67
CA GLU A 80 -15.61 6.41 -2.54
C GLU A 80 -15.55 5.59 -3.83
N ALA A 81 -16.65 4.91 -4.18
CA ALA A 81 -16.77 4.16 -5.42
C ALA A 81 -17.67 4.96 -6.38
N SER A 82 -17.17 5.24 -7.58
CA SER A 82 -17.89 5.94 -8.63
C SER A 82 -17.78 5.14 -9.92
N LEU A 83 -18.88 4.81 -10.56
CA LEU A 83 -18.87 4.12 -11.84
C LEU A 83 -19.53 5.03 -12.87
N ALA A 84 -18.70 5.59 -13.77
CA ALA A 84 -19.18 6.44 -14.85
C ALA A 84 -20.14 5.65 -15.76
N GLY A 85 -21.43 6.00 -15.72
CA GLY A 85 -22.48 5.31 -16.49
C GLY A 85 -23.42 4.43 -15.64
N PHE A 86 -23.12 4.20 -14.36
CA PHE A 86 -24.11 3.71 -13.39
C PHE A 86 -24.87 4.91 -12.82
N ALA A 87 -25.78 5.46 -13.63
CA ALA A 87 -26.89 6.22 -13.09
C ALA A 87 -27.91 5.22 -12.52
N THR A 88 -28.40 5.54 -11.33
CA THR A 88 -29.31 4.74 -10.49
C THR A 88 -30.54 4.22 -11.22
#